data_AF-A0A4S8JHN8-F1
#
_entry.id   AF-A0A4S8JHN8-F1
#
_cell.length_a   1.000
_cell.length_b   1.000
_cell.length_c   1.000
_cell.angle_alpha   90.00
_cell.angle_beta   90.00
_cell.angle_gamma   90.00
#
_symmetry.space_group_name_H-M   'P 1'
#
loop_
_entity.id
_entity.type
_entity.pdbx_description
1 polymer ?
#
loop_
_entity_poly.entity_id
_entity_poly.type
_entity_poly.pdbx_seq_one_letter_code
_entity_poly.pdbx_strand_id
1 'polypeptide(L)'
;MKENKSFKRKLEKKQKFYAKVKDAAVSLSVKKAISKKKRLRSRQKKMKVYDLSALSELLPDTNTNEQSSSTNNLKLNCKTRRKLV
;
A
#
# COMPACT_ATOMS: atom_id res chain seq x y z
N MET A 1 24.26 -53.03 6.06
CA MET A 1 23.08 -52.36 6.66
C MET A 1 23.29 -50.88 7.08
N LYS A 2 24.53 -50.33 7.19
CA LYS A 2 24.77 -48.94 7.65
C LYS A 2 24.35 -47.82 6.67
N GLU A 3 24.43 -48.06 5.36
CA GLU A 3 24.20 -47.03 4.33
C GLU A 3 22.76 -46.52 4.28
N ASN A 4 21.78 -47.40 4.47
CA ASN A 4 20.35 -47.07 4.51
C ASN A 4 19.97 -46.10 5.63
N LYS A 5 20.64 -46.17 6.79
CA LYS A 5 20.43 -45.23 7.91
C LYS A 5 20.88 -43.81 7.55
N SER A 6 22.01 -43.69 6.85
CA SER A 6 22.54 -42.38 6.42
C SER A 6 21.64 -41.71 5.37
N PHE A 7 21.12 -42.50 4.43
CA PHE A 7 20.21 -42.03 3.39
C PHE A 7 18.86 -41.59 3.97
N LYS A 8 18.27 -42.38 4.86
CA LYS A 8 17.02 -42.04 5.56
C LYS A 8 17.15 -40.71 6.32
N ARG A 9 18.28 -40.51 7.02
CA ARG A 9 18.58 -39.24 7.72
C ARG A 9 18.72 -38.05 6.77
N LYS A 10 19.34 -38.23 5.59
CA LYS A 10 19.44 -37.19 4.56
C LYS A 10 18.06 -36.84 3.99
N LEU A 11 17.22 -37.84 3.74
CA LEU A 11 15.85 -37.67 3.25
C LEU A 11 14.99 -36.90 4.27
N GLU A 12 15.03 -37.31 5.53
CA GLU A 12 14.31 -36.64 6.63
C GLU A 12 14.72 -35.16 6.76
N LYS A 13 16.02 -34.86 6.64
CA LYS A 13 16.51 -33.47 6.63
C LYS A 13 15.94 -32.67 5.47
N LYS A 14 15.91 -33.25 4.26
CA LYS A 14 15.31 -32.59 3.07
C LYS A 14 13.82 -32.34 3.28
N GLN A 15 13.07 -33.31 3.81
CA GLN A 15 11.65 -33.13 4.13
C GLN A 15 11.43 -31.99 5.12
N LYS A 16 12.18 -31.96 6.23
CA LYS A 16 12.10 -30.88 7.23
C LYS A 16 12.44 -29.52 6.62
N PHE A 17 13.41 -29.46 5.72
CA PHE A 17 13.75 -28.23 5.01
C PHE A 17 12.58 -27.73 4.14
N TYR A 18 12.01 -28.59 3.29
CA TYR A 18 10.90 -28.19 2.44
C TYR A 18 9.65 -27.81 3.22
N ALA A 19 9.37 -28.48 4.35
CA ALA A 19 8.30 -28.09 5.26
C ALA A 19 8.49 -26.66 5.76
N LYS A 20 9.69 -26.34 6.29
CA LYS A 20 10.01 -24.99 6.77
C LYS A 20 9.90 -23.92 5.67
N VAL A 21 10.34 -24.24 4.46
CA VAL A 21 10.24 -23.31 3.32
C VAL A 21 8.78 -23.03 2.97
N LYS A 22 7.93 -24.06 2.95
CA LYS A 22 6.49 -23.90 2.71
C LYS A 22 5.83 -23.05 3.79
N ASP A 23 6.09 -23.34 5.06
CA ASP A 23 5.54 -22.60 6.19
C ASP A 23 5.95 -21.12 6.18
N ALA A 24 7.22 -20.85 5.84
CA ALA A 24 7.72 -19.50 5.69
C ALA A 24 7.07 -18.75 4.53
N ALA A 25 6.87 -19.42 3.38
CA ALA A 25 6.20 -18.84 2.21
C ALA A 25 4.74 -18.48 2.51
N VAL A 26 4.00 -19.37 3.18
CA VAL A 26 2.62 -19.11 3.63
C VAL A 26 2.60 -17.92 4.61
N SER A 27 3.46 -17.94 5.63
CA SER A 27 3.56 -16.85 6.61
C SER A 27 3.86 -15.49 5.97
N LEU A 28 4.76 -15.46 4.97
CA LEU A 28 5.10 -14.24 4.24
C LEU A 28 3.91 -13.73 3.42
N SER A 29 3.18 -14.63 2.76
CA SER A 29 1.99 -14.26 1.97
C SER A 29 0.90 -13.62 2.84
N VAL A 30 0.64 -14.20 4.02
CA VAL A 30 -0.33 -13.69 5.00
C VAL A 30 0.10 -12.30 5.49
N LYS A 31 1.37 -12.13 5.89
CA LYS A 31 1.91 -10.82 6.32
C LYS A 31 1.77 -9.75 5.24
N LYS A 32 2.07 -10.09 3.97
CA LYS A 32 1.91 -9.18 2.84
C LYS A 32 0.44 -8.78 2.62
N ALA A 33 -0.48 -9.73 2.70
CA ALA A 33 -1.91 -9.47 2.55
C ALA A 33 -2.44 -8.52 3.64
N ILE A 34 -2.09 -8.77 4.91
CA ILE A 34 -2.49 -7.91 6.04
C ILE A 34 -1.93 -6.49 5.89
N SER A 35 -0.64 -6.37 5.54
CA SER A 35 0.01 -5.06 5.34
C SER A 35 -0.66 -4.25 4.22
N LYS A 36 -0.95 -4.87 3.07
CA LYS A 36 -1.66 -4.23 1.95
C LYS A 36 -3.03 -3.72 2.38
N LYS A 37 -3.81 -4.54 3.10
CA LYS A 37 -5.14 -4.16 3.61
C LYS A 37 -5.08 -2.95 4.55
N LYS A 38 -4.09 -2.90 5.46
CA LYS A 38 -3.88 -1.76 6.37
C LYS A 38 -3.55 -0.48 5.62
N ARG A 39 -2.66 -0.53 4.62
CA ARG A 39 -2.29 0.64 3.80
C ARG A 39 -3.47 1.18 3.00
N LEU A 40 -4.28 0.29 2.40
CA LEU A 40 -5.46 0.70 1.62
C LEU A 40 -6.49 1.42 2.49
N ARG A 41 -6.80 0.90 3.68
CA ARG A 41 -7.69 1.56 4.65
C ARG A 41 -7.17 2.93 5.08
N SER A 42 -5.87 3.04 5.37
CA SER A 42 -5.26 4.31 5.76
C SER A 42 -5.37 5.35 4.64
N ARG A 43 -5.08 4.96 3.40
CA ARG A 43 -5.23 5.84 2.23
C ARG A 43 -6.67 6.28 2.05
N GLN A 44 -7.63 5.36 2.13
CA GLN A 44 -9.05 5.69 2.00
C GLN A 44 -9.52 6.68 3.08
N LYS A 45 -9.09 6.49 4.34
CA LYS A 45 -9.40 7.43 5.42
C LYS A 45 -8.82 8.82 5.14
N LYS A 46 -7.58 8.91 4.64
CA LYS A 46 -6.98 10.21 4.26
C LYS A 46 -7.75 10.87 3.12
N MET A 47 -8.09 10.14 2.06
CA MET A 47 -8.84 10.71 0.93
C MET A 47 -10.19 11.29 1.37
N LYS A 48 -10.93 10.58 2.24
CA LYS A 48 -12.20 11.08 2.79
C LYS A 48 -12.05 12.36 3.62
N VAL A 49 -10.95 12.50 4.37
CA VAL A 49 -10.72 13.71 5.19
C VAL A 49 -10.49 14.95 4.32
N TYR A 50 -9.86 14.80 3.16
CA TYR A 50 -9.64 15.89 2.21
C TYR A 50 -10.79 16.07 1.21
N ASP A 51 -11.88 15.31 1.35
CA ASP A 51 -13.06 15.47 0.53
C ASP A 51 -13.86 16.69 1.01
N LEU A 52 -13.72 17.78 0.29
CA LEU A 52 -14.39 19.05 0.56
C LEU A 52 -15.69 19.19 -0.24
N SER A 53 -16.20 18.11 -0.85
CA SER A 53 -17.41 18.16 -1.66
C SER A 53 -18.61 18.71 -0.88
N ALA A 54 -18.69 18.48 0.44
CA ALA A 54 -19.74 19.05 1.30
C ALA A 54 -19.71 20.59 1.39
N LEU A 55 -18.58 21.23 1.07
CA LEU A 55 -18.49 22.70 1.00
C LEU A 55 -19.02 23.26 -0.32
N SER A 56 -19.17 22.42 -1.35
CA SER A 56 -19.70 22.87 -2.64
C SER A 56 -21.16 23.31 -2.57
N GLU A 57 -21.95 22.71 -1.68
CA GLU A 57 -23.36 23.05 -1.44
C GLU A 57 -23.55 24.43 -0.80
N LEU A 58 -22.49 24.97 -0.19
CA LEU A 58 -22.49 26.28 0.47
C LEU A 58 -21.96 27.39 -0.44
N LEU A 59 -21.36 27.02 -1.56
CA LEU A 59 -20.85 27.98 -2.53
C LEU A 59 -22.01 28.40 -3.44
N PRO A 60 -22.17 29.71 -3.72
CA PRO A 60 -23.10 30.12 -4.75
C PRO A 60 -22.70 29.44 -6.07
N ASP A 61 -23.69 28.99 -6.84
CA ASP A 61 -23.50 28.43 -8.18
C ASP A 61 -22.93 29.53 -9.10
N THR A 62 -21.62 29.76 -9.00
CA THR A 62 -20.91 30.63 -9.92
C THR A 62 -20.84 29.86 -11.22
N ASN A 63 -21.81 30.10 -12.09
CA ASN A 63 -21.79 29.75 -13.51
C ASN A 63 -20.64 30.50 -14.19
N THR A 64 -19.40 30.19 -13.81
CA THR A 64 -18.21 30.62 -14.51
C THR A 64 -17.61 29.38 -15.11
N ASN A 65 -17.91 29.21 -16.39
CA ASN A 65 -17.19 28.43 -17.35
C ASN A 65 -15.70 28.87 -17.39
N GLU A 66 -14.97 28.58 -16.32
CA GLU A 66 -13.53 28.53 -16.33
C GLU A 66 -13.17 27.17 -15.78
N GLN A 67 -13.19 26.21 -16.72
CA GLN A 67 -12.52 24.94 -16.63
C GLN A 67 -11.26 25.10 -15.78
N SER A 68 -11.30 24.64 -14.53
CA SER A 68 -10.14 24.66 -13.64
C SER A 68 -9.15 23.63 -14.18
N SER A 69 -8.42 24.04 -15.22
CA SER A 69 -7.23 23.35 -15.65
C SER A 69 -6.31 23.33 -14.44
N SER A 70 -6.15 22.12 -13.90
CA SER A 70 -5.10 21.74 -12.98
C SER A 70 -5.37 21.91 -11.48
N THR A 71 -6.28 21.09 -10.96
CA THR A 71 -6.17 20.54 -9.59
C THR A 71 -4.83 19.81 -9.35
N ASN A 72 -4.09 19.46 -10.41
CA ASN A 72 -2.74 18.88 -10.36
C ASN A 72 -1.62 19.88 -9.99
N ASN A 73 -1.90 21.20 -9.93
CA ASN A 73 -0.89 22.24 -9.67
C ASN A 73 -1.01 22.91 -8.28
N LEU A 74 -1.84 22.38 -7.37
CA LEU A 74 -1.94 22.91 -6.00
C LEU A 74 -0.69 22.67 -5.13
N LYS A 75 0.29 21.89 -5.62
CA LYS A 75 1.56 21.71 -4.92
C LYS A 75 2.46 22.93 -5.15
N LEU A 76 2.29 23.96 -4.33
CA LEU A 76 3.18 25.12 -4.30
C LEU A 76 4.62 24.66 -4.06
N ASN A 77 5.50 24.88 -5.04
CA ASN A 77 6.92 24.59 -4.87
C ASN A 77 7.62 25.76 -4.13
N CYS A 78 8.83 25.53 -3.63
CA CYS A 78 9.56 26.55 -2.85
C CYS A 78 9.89 27.80 -3.69
N LYS A 79 9.99 27.66 -5.03
CA LYS A 79 10.26 28.78 -5.94
C LYS A 79 9.03 29.66 -6.15
N THR A 80 7.84 29.08 -6.24
CA THR A 80 6.58 29.82 -6.40
C THR A 80 6.18 30.51 -5.09
N ARG A 81 6.44 29.86 -3.94
CA ARG A 81 6.17 30.46 -2.62
C ARG A 81 6.91 31.78 -2.36
N ARG A 82 8.15 31.90 -2.83
CA ARG A 82 8.97 33.11 -2.65
C ARG A 82 8.49 34.31 -3.47
N LYS A 83 7.62 34.12 -4.46
CA LYS A 83 7.06 35.20 -5.29
C LYS A 83 5.76 35.77 -4.72
N LEU A 84 5.23 35.15 -3.67
CA LEU A 84 3.95 35.45 -3.04
C LEU A 84 4.11 36.20 -1.71
N VAL A 85 5.36 36.44 -1.29
CA VAL A 85 5.79 37.31 -0.19
C VAL A 85 6.36 38.56 -0.84
#